data_AF-Q52H26-F1
#
_entry.id   AF-Q52H26-F1
#
_cell.length_a   1.000
_cell.length_b   1.000
_cell.length_c   1.000
_cell.angle_alpha   90.00
_cell.angle_beta   90.00
_cell.angle_gamma   90.00
#
_symmetry.space_group_name_H-M   'P 1'
#
loop_
_entity.id
_entity.type
_entity.pdbx_description
1 polymer ?
#
loop_
_entity_poly.entity_id
_entity_poly.type
_entity_poly.pdbx_seq_one_letter_code
_entity_poly.pdbx_strand_id
1 'polypeptide(L)'
;MSSNCTSAAPISASKTKTKKKHFIGQKVKLFRASEPILSVLMWGVNHTINELSNVPVPVMLMPDDFKAYSKIKVDNHLFNKENLPSRFKFKEYCPMVFRNLRERFCIDDQDYQNSLTRSAPLNTRW
;
A
#
# COMPACT_ATOMS: atom_id res chain seq x y z
N MET A 1 -10.11 10.02 74.96
CA MET A 1 -10.88 9.05 74.16
C MET A 1 -11.22 9.73 72.85
N SER A 2 -10.66 9.21 71.74
CA SER A 2 -11.35 9.01 70.43
C SER A 2 -12.02 10.25 69.79
N SER A 3 -11.77 10.70 68.56
CA SER A 3 -11.24 10.04 67.36
C SER A 3 -10.88 11.08 66.29
N ASN A 4 -9.91 10.69 65.47
CA ASN A 4 -9.55 11.25 64.18
C ASN A 4 -10.56 10.80 63.11
N CYS A 5 -10.94 11.65 62.15
CA CYS A 5 -11.44 11.19 60.83
C CYS A 5 -11.40 12.30 59.76
N THR A 6 -10.25 12.41 59.12
CA THR A 6 -10.11 12.85 57.72
C THR A 6 -10.83 11.85 56.80
N SER A 7 -11.78 12.32 56.00
CA SER A 7 -12.39 11.51 54.94
C SER A 7 -12.33 12.28 53.63
N ALA A 8 -11.33 11.91 52.81
CA ALA A 8 -11.15 12.39 51.45
C ALA A 8 -12.40 12.13 50.60
N ALA A 9 -12.79 13.12 49.81
CA ALA A 9 -13.83 12.97 48.79
C ALA A 9 -13.41 11.90 47.76
N PRO A 10 -14.31 11.01 47.32
CA PRO A 10 -13.97 10.01 46.32
C PRO A 10 -13.83 10.69 44.95
N ILE A 11 -12.62 10.64 44.38
CA ILE A 11 -12.37 10.98 42.98
C ILE A 11 -13.07 9.91 42.13
N SER A 12 -14.22 10.26 41.55
CA SER A 12 -14.97 9.38 40.66
C SER A 12 -14.16 9.12 39.39
N ALA A 13 -13.59 7.93 39.26
CA ALA A 13 -12.94 7.48 38.03
C ALA A 13 -13.98 7.42 36.90
N SER A 14 -13.86 8.33 35.93
CA SER A 14 -14.65 8.35 34.71
C SER A 14 -14.34 7.09 33.89
N LYS A 15 -15.22 6.08 33.97
CA LYS A 15 -15.15 4.87 33.16
C LYS A 15 -15.41 5.24 31.70
N THR A 16 -14.35 5.38 30.91
CA THR A 16 -14.45 5.59 29.46
C THR A 16 -15.07 4.34 28.83
N LYS A 17 -16.35 4.42 28.45
CA LYS A 17 -17.02 3.37 27.70
C LYS A 17 -16.40 3.29 26.31
N THR A 18 -15.49 2.34 26.10
CA THR A 18 -14.95 2.04 24.78
C THR A 18 -16.07 1.47 23.93
N LYS A 19 -16.69 2.30 23.08
CA LYS A 19 -17.61 1.80 22.04
C LYS A 19 -16.82 0.79 21.21
N LYS A 20 -17.30 -0.47 21.14
CA LYS A 20 -16.82 -1.46 20.17
C LYS A 20 -17.03 -0.86 18.79
N LYS A 21 -15.97 -0.30 18.22
CA LYS A 21 -16.00 0.23 16.86
C LYS A 21 -16.10 -0.96 15.92
N HIS A 22 -17.24 -1.09 15.24
CA HIS A 22 -17.40 -2.05 14.17
C HIS A 22 -16.67 -1.51 12.93
N PHE A 23 -15.35 -1.68 12.91
CA PHE A 23 -14.57 -1.38 11.71
C PHE A 23 -14.94 -2.39 10.64
N ILE A 24 -15.65 -1.94 9.60
CA ILE A 24 -15.79 -2.72 8.38
C ILE A 24 -14.39 -2.82 7.79
N GLY A 25 -13.81 -4.02 7.81
CA GLY A 25 -12.51 -4.26 7.20
C GLY A 25 -12.58 -3.89 5.72
N GLN A 26 -11.78 -2.92 5.31
CA GLN A 26 -11.65 -2.58 3.89
C GLN A 26 -11.15 -3.84 3.16
N LYS A 27 -11.91 -4.33 2.18
CA LYS A 27 -11.48 -5.43 1.31
C LYS A 27 -10.40 -4.94 0.36
N VAL A 28 -9.17 -4.80 0.86
CA VAL A 28 -7.99 -4.45 0.05
C VAL A 28 -7.39 -5.75 -0.51
N LYS A 29 -6.88 -5.72 -1.74
CA LYS A 29 -6.00 -6.81 -2.23
C LYS A 29 -4.81 -6.93 -1.28
N LEU A 30 -4.65 -8.10 -0.68
CA LEU A 30 -3.63 -8.36 0.33
C LEU A 30 -2.35 -8.80 -0.38
N PHE A 31 -1.39 -7.89 -0.54
CA PHE A 31 -0.10 -8.17 -1.17
C PHE A 31 0.85 -8.84 -0.17
N ARG A 32 0.56 -10.09 0.17
CA ARG A 32 1.38 -10.88 1.10
C ARG A 32 2.45 -11.65 0.35
N ALA A 33 3.70 -11.43 0.73
CA ALA A 33 4.82 -12.25 0.37
C ALA A 33 5.66 -12.53 1.62
N SER A 34 6.43 -13.62 1.63
CA SER A 34 7.37 -13.92 2.71
C SER A 34 8.45 -12.83 2.82
N GLU A 35 8.83 -12.24 1.69
CA GLU A 35 9.82 -11.18 1.61
C GLU A 35 9.15 -9.79 1.50
N PRO A 36 9.50 -8.82 2.37
CA PRO A 36 8.87 -7.50 2.37
C PRO A 36 9.05 -6.74 1.06
N ILE A 37 10.14 -7.00 0.33
CA ILE A 37 10.41 -6.38 -0.97
C ILE A 37 9.42 -6.85 -2.04
N LEU A 38 9.01 -8.11 -2.00
CA LEU A 38 8.02 -8.66 -2.94
C LEU A 38 6.64 -8.08 -2.67
N SER A 39 6.26 -7.91 -1.39
CA SER A 39 5.04 -7.19 -1.03
C SER A 39 5.02 -5.76 -1.54
N VAL A 40 6.14 -5.03 -1.41
CA VAL A 40 6.28 -3.66 -1.94
C VAL A 40 6.22 -3.64 -3.47
N LEU A 41 6.81 -4.63 -4.15
CA LEU A 41 6.75 -4.78 -5.61
C LEU A 41 5.30 -4.98 -6.08
N MET A 42 4.59 -5.96 -5.50
CA MET A 42 3.20 -6.24 -5.85
C MET A 42 2.31 -5.02 -5.60
N TRP A 43 2.49 -4.34 -4.47
CA TRP A 43 1.78 -3.09 -4.17
C TRP A 43 2.11 -1.99 -5.18
N GLY A 44 3.39 -1.83 -5.52
CA GLY A 44 3.87 -0.82 -6.45
C GLY A 44 3.33 -1.01 -7.86
N VAL A 45 3.38 -2.24 -8.39
CA VAL A 45 2.78 -2.59 -9.69
C VAL A 45 1.28 -2.32 -9.69
N ASN A 46 0.56 -2.75 -8.65
CA ASN A 46 -0.87 -2.49 -8.54
C ASN A 46 -1.18 -0.98 -8.52
N HIS A 47 -0.39 -0.20 -7.79
CA HIS A 47 -0.56 1.25 -7.72
C HIS A 47 -0.29 1.91 -9.07
N THR A 48 0.84 1.61 -9.70
CA THR A 48 1.23 2.08 -11.03
C THR A 48 0.14 1.86 -12.08
N ILE A 49 -0.39 0.65 -12.20
CA ILE A 49 -1.38 0.32 -13.24
C ILE A 49 -2.68 1.10 -13.02
N ASN A 50 -3.12 1.19 -11.77
CA ASN A 50 -4.33 1.96 -11.42
C ASN A 50 -4.14 3.47 -11.62
N GLU A 51 -2.94 4.01 -11.39
CA GLU A 51 -2.66 5.42 -11.68
C GLU A 51 -2.64 5.65 -13.19
N LEU A 52 -1.94 4.80 -13.96
CA LEU A 52 -1.82 4.92 -15.41
C LEU A 52 -3.15 4.69 -16.14
N SER A 53 -4.09 3.94 -15.59
CA SER A 53 -5.43 3.80 -16.20
C SER A 53 -6.20 5.11 -16.25
N ASN A 54 -5.87 6.07 -15.39
CA ASN A 54 -6.47 7.41 -15.41
C ASN A 54 -5.73 8.37 -16.35
N VAL A 55 -4.59 7.96 -16.90
CA VAL A 55 -3.78 8.77 -17.82
C VAL A 55 -4.11 8.36 -19.26
N PRO A 56 -4.54 9.29 -20.13
CA PRO A 56 -4.86 8.96 -21.52
C PRO A 56 -3.64 8.38 -22.24
N VAL A 57 -3.88 7.51 -23.22
CA VAL A 57 -2.83 6.91 -24.05
C VAL A 57 -2.37 7.93 -25.10
N PRO A 58 -1.09 8.38 -25.07
CA PRO A 58 -0.58 9.32 -26.05
C PRO A 58 -0.36 8.60 -27.40
N VAL A 59 -0.54 9.32 -28.49
CA VAL A 59 -0.33 8.79 -29.85
C VAL A 59 1.14 8.44 -30.10
N MET A 60 2.06 9.21 -29.54
CA MET A 60 3.50 9.00 -29.64
C MET A 60 4.20 9.33 -28.32
N LEU A 61 5.35 8.70 -28.10
CA LEU A 61 6.21 9.00 -26.95
C LEU A 61 7.03 10.27 -27.22
N MET A 62 7.12 11.13 -26.21
CA MET A 62 7.96 12.32 -26.23
C MET A 62 9.35 12.00 -25.63
N PRO A 63 10.41 12.76 -25.98
CA PRO A 63 11.74 12.54 -25.39
C PRO A 63 11.76 12.59 -23.85
N ASP A 64 10.88 13.39 -23.25
CA ASP A 64 10.77 13.52 -21.79
C ASP A 64 10.21 12.25 -21.13
N ASP A 65 9.43 11.44 -21.85
CA ASP A 65 8.91 10.17 -21.32
C ASP A 65 10.02 9.18 -20.97
N PHE A 66 11.18 9.29 -21.65
CA PHE A 66 12.37 8.49 -21.39
C PHE A 66 13.18 8.96 -20.16
N LYS A 67 12.85 10.12 -19.61
CA LYS A 67 13.45 10.67 -18.39
C LYS A 67 12.47 10.71 -17.22
N ALA A 68 11.18 10.54 -17.50
CA ALA A 68 10.12 10.57 -16.52
C ALA A 68 10.26 9.45 -15.48
N TYR A 69 9.82 9.72 -14.25
CA TYR A 69 9.69 8.71 -13.20
C TYR A 69 8.53 9.07 -12.26
N SER A 70 7.88 8.06 -11.71
CA SER A 70 6.93 8.21 -10.60
C SER A 70 7.57 7.67 -9.33
N LYS A 71 7.52 8.43 -8.23
CA LYS A 71 8.11 8.03 -6.94
C LYS A 71 7.10 8.22 -5.82
N ILE A 72 6.78 7.14 -5.14
CA ILE A 72 5.88 7.14 -3.99
C ILE A 72 6.64 6.80 -2.72
N LYS A 73 6.39 7.54 -1.65
CA LYS A 73 6.86 7.24 -0.29
C LYS A 73 5.64 6.95 0.57
N VAL A 74 5.60 5.76 1.16
CA VAL A 74 4.53 5.32 2.07
C VAL A 74 5.05 5.35 3.50
N ASP A 75 4.28 5.96 4.40
CA ASP A 75 4.55 5.99 5.84
C ASP A 75 3.24 5.67 6.60
N ASN A 76 3.08 4.39 6.94
CA ASN A 76 1.91 3.85 7.61
C ASN A 76 2.15 3.78 9.12
N HIS A 77 1.43 4.59 9.90
CA HIS A 77 1.44 4.52 11.36
C HIS A 77 0.35 3.58 11.87
N LEU A 78 0.74 2.48 12.52
CA LEU A 78 -0.18 1.48 13.12
C LEU A 78 -1.24 0.90 12.16
N PHE A 79 -0.98 0.94 10.85
CA PHE A 79 -1.89 0.46 9.80
C PHE A 79 -1.19 -0.60 8.93
N ASN A 80 -1.93 -1.67 8.60
CA ASN A 80 -1.53 -2.70 7.62
C ASN A 80 -0.15 -3.37 7.84
N LYS A 81 0.33 -3.43 9.09
CA LYS A 81 1.68 -3.91 9.45
C LYS A 81 1.97 -5.36 9.06
N GLU A 82 0.95 -6.20 8.97
CA GLU A 82 1.13 -7.62 8.65
C GLU A 82 1.26 -7.90 7.15
N ASN A 83 0.92 -6.93 6.30
CA ASN A 83 0.90 -7.12 4.84
C ASN A 83 1.96 -6.29 4.13
N LEU A 84 2.29 -5.11 4.65
CA LEU A 84 3.27 -4.21 4.05
C LEU A 84 4.21 -3.63 5.12
N PRO A 85 5.47 -3.33 4.76
CA PRO A 85 6.36 -2.56 5.60
C PRO A 85 5.74 -1.20 5.96
N SER A 86 5.94 -0.72 7.19
CA SER A 86 5.39 0.58 7.60
C SER A 86 5.98 1.75 6.84
N ARG A 87 7.25 1.66 6.42
CA ARG A 87 7.93 2.71 5.66
C ARG A 87 8.65 2.11 4.47
N PHE A 88 8.28 2.54 3.28
CA PHE A 88 8.96 2.14 2.05
C PHE A 88 8.84 3.22 0.98
N LYS A 89 9.64 3.07 -0.08
CA LYS A 89 9.58 3.90 -1.28
C LYS A 89 9.48 2.98 -2.49
N PHE A 90 8.67 3.37 -3.45
CA PHE A 90 8.57 2.72 -4.75
C PHE A 90 8.88 3.74 -5.83
N LYS A 91 9.62 3.34 -6.87
CA LYS A 91 9.94 4.21 -7.99
C LYS A 91 9.78 3.43 -9.28
N GLU A 92 8.95 3.94 -10.18
CA GLU A 92 8.81 3.46 -11.54
C GLU A 92 9.50 4.43 -12.49
N TYR A 93 10.26 3.88 -13.43
CA TYR A 93 10.94 4.65 -14.47
C TYR A 93 10.15 4.57 -15.77
N CYS A 94 10.09 5.70 -16.49
CA CYS A 94 9.52 5.80 -17.82
C CYS A 94 8.14 5.12 -17.96
N PRO A 95 7.16 5.46 -17.10
CA PRO A 95 5.91 4.71 -17.00
C PRO A 95 5.14 4.66 -18.33
N MET A 96 5.15 5.76 -19.09
CA MET A 96 4.53 5.85 -20.41
C MET A 96 5.23 4.98 -21.46
N VAL A 97 6.57 4.90 -21.39
CA VAL A 97 7.39 4.06 -22.27
C VAL A 97 7.11 2.59 -22.00
N PHE A 98 7.09 2.17 -20.74
CA PHE A 98 6.80 0.78 -20.39
C PHE A 98 5.36 0.38 -20.67
N ARG A 99 4.39 1.30 -20.51
CA ARG A 99 3.02 1.05 -20.97
C ARG A 99 2.96 0.83 -22.49
N ASN A 100 3.64 1.66 -23.28
CA ASN A 100 3.69 1.48 -24.73
C ASN A 100 4.44 0.18 -25.13
N LEU A 101 5.47 -0.21 -24.39
CA LEU A 101 6.14 -1.50 -24.62
C LEU A 101 5.21 -2.68 -24.34
N ARG A 102 4.43 -2.66 -23.24
CA ARG A 102 3.45 -3.70 -22.94
C ARG A 102 2.46 -3.89 -24.08
N GLU A 103 1.91 -2.79 -24.59
CA GLU A 103 1.01 -2.80 -25.76
C GLU A 103 1.67 -3.43 -26.99
N ARG A 104 2.92 -3.05 -27.32
CA ARG A 104 3.68 -3.62 -28.45
C ARG A 104 3.98 -5.12 -28.30
N PHE A 105 4.10 -5.60 -27.06
CA PHE A 105 4.24 -7.03 -26.76
C PHE A 105 2.90 -7.75 -26.60
N CYS A 106 1.78 -7.07 -26.91
CA CYS A 106 0.43 -7.60 -26.76
C CYS A 106 0.11 -8.05 -25.32
N ILE A 107 0.62 -7.31 -24.33
CA ILE A 107 0.36 -7.53 -22.92
C ILE A 107 -0.66 -6.50 -22.44
N ASP A 108 -1.85 -6.96 -22.08
CA ASP A 108 -2.87 -6.11 -21.47
C ASP A 108 -2.45 -5.63 -20.07
N ASP A 109 -2.78 -4.39 -19.74
CA ASP A 109 -2.38 -3.77 -18.47
C ASP A 109 -3.01 -4.48 -17.25
N GLN A 110 -4.26 -4.95 -17.36
CA GLN A 110 -4.93 -5.71 -16.29
C GLN A 110 -4.36 -7.12 -16.18
N ASP A 111 -4.06 -7.79 -17.30
CA ASP A 111 -3.43 -9.10 -17.28
C ASP A 111 -2.01 -9.05 -16.69
N TYR A 112 -1.23 -8.01 -17.05
CA TYR A 112 0.07 -7.73 -16.43
C TYR A 112 -0.05 -7.53 -14.92
N GLN A 113 -0.98 -6.69 -14.47
CA GLN A 113 -1.23 -6.44 -13.06
C GLN A 113 -1.62 -7.72 -12.33
N ASN A 114 -2.56 -8.50 -12.87
CA ASN A 114 -3.04 -9.71 -12.24
C ASN A 114 -1.94 -10.78 -12.17
N SER A 115 -1.13 -10.92 -13.22
CA SER A 115 -0.04 -11.90 -13.26
C SER A 115 1.02 -11.63 -12.20
N LEU A 116 1.31 -10.36 -11.91
CA LEU A 116 2.33 -9.96 -10.94
C LEU A 116 1.80 -9.77 -9.51
N THR A 117 0.49 -9.66 -9.31
CA THR A 117 -0.08 -9.28 -8.00
C THR A 117 -1.06 -10.30 -7.43
N ARG A 118 -1.48 -11.30 -8.21
CA ARG A 118 -2.40 -12.37 -7.74
C ARG A 118 -1.72 -13.34 -6.77
N SER A 119 -0.43 -13.59 -6.94
CA SER A 119 0.40 -14.42 -6.06
C SER A 119 1.80 -13.84 -5.95
N ALA A 120 2.47 -14.08 -4.82
CA ALA A 120 3.86 -13.67 -4.66
C ALA A 120 4.75 -14.34 -5.73
N PRO A 121 5.65 -13.60 -6.39
CA PRO A 121 6.62 -14.18 -7.31
C PRO A 121 7.45 -15.26 -6.62
N LEU A 122 7.67 -16.39 -7.32
CA LEU A 122 8.50 -17.46 -6.81
C LEU A 122 9.96 -17.03 -6.80
N ASN A 123 10.61 -17.15 -5.65
CA ASN A 123 12.05 -16.98 -5.53
C ASN A 123 12.74 -18.31 -5.88
N THR A 124 12.73 -18.68 -7.17
CA THR A 124 13.60 -19.77 -7.65
C THR A 124 15.00 -19.21 -7.79
N ARG A 125 15.90 -19.60 -6.88
CA ARG A 125 17.34 -19.49 -7.10
C ARG A 125 17.69 -20.34 -8.32
N TRP A 126 18.21 -19.69 -9.36
CA TRP A 126 18.88 -20.34 -10.49
C TRP A 126 20.35 -20.54 -10.15
#